data_AF-F5XNB4-F1
#
_entry.id   AF-F5XNB4-F1
#
_cell.length_a   1.000
_cell.length_b   1.000
_cell.length_c   1.000
_cell.angle_alpha   90.00
_cell.angle_beta   90.00
_cell.angle_gamma   90.00
#
_symmetry.space_group_name_H-M   'P 1'
#
loop_
_entity.id
_entity.type
_entity.pdbx_description
1 polymer ?
#
loop_
_entity_poly.entity_id
_entity_poly.type
_entity_poly.pdbx_seq_one_letter_code
_entity_poly.pdbx_strand_id
1 'polypeptide(L)'
;MSEIPYQQMSELDDQQLATMAQQAVAELARRGTHSSFKLLVDLSTYVGVSLGEAARQVAAAGSWSQVADITGTTKQAAWSRWSS
;
A
#
# COMPACT_ATOMS: atom_id res chain seq x y z
N MET A 1 -20.87 -9.29 -6.75
CA MET A 1 -19.54 -8.66 -6.86
C MET A 1 -18.61 -9.74 -7.37
N SER A 2 -18.04 -9.58 -8.57
CA SER A 2 -17.02 -10.53 -9.03
C SER A 2 -15.74 -10.23 -8.25
N GLU A 3 -15.40 -11.10 -7.30
CA GLU A 3 -14.10 -11.06 -6.64
C GLU A 3 -13.03 -11.34 -7.70
N ILE A 4 -11.94 -10.55 -7.70
CA ILE A 4 -10.74 -10.95 -8.43
C ILE A 4 -10.14 -12.09 -7.61
N PRO A 5 -10.07 -13.33 -8.13
CA PRO A 5 -9.53 -14.47 -7.39
C PRO A 5 -8.09 -14.20 -6.95
N TYR A 6 -7.79 -14.40 -5.67
CA TYR A 6 -6.46 -14.16 -5.09
C TYR A 6 -5.35 -14.94 -5.81
N GLN A 7 -5.68 -16.12 -6.37
CA GLN A 7 -4.77 -16.94 -7.19
C GLN A 7 -4.29 -16.23 -8.45
N GLN A 8 -5.12 -15.39 -9.07
CA GLN A 8 -4.70 -14.61 -10.24
C GLN A 8 -3.78 -13.45 -9.85
N MET A 9 -3.87 -12.95 -8.62
CA MET A 9 -2.99 -11.88 -8.14
C MET A 9 -1.60 -12.38 -7.78
N SER A 10 -1.46 -13.64 -7.33
CA SER A 10 -0.15 -14.23 -6.99
C SER A 10 0.74 -14.55 -8.19
N GLU A 11 0.18 -14.59 -9.39
CA GLU A 11 0.92 -14.82 -10.64
C GLU A 11 1.48 -13.53 -11.25
N LEU A 12 1.01 -12.37 -10.77
CA LEU A 12 1.45 -11.06 -11.23
C LEU A 12 2.75 -10.66 -10.54
N ASP A 13 3.62 -9.97 -11.27
CA ASP A 13 4.76 -9.30 -10.65
C ASP A 13 4.33 -8.03 -9.90
N ASP A 14 5.25 -7.48 -9.08
CA ASP A 14 5.00 -6.30 -8.26
C ASP A 14 4.55 -5.08 -9.08
N GLN A 15 5.08 -4.92 -10.31
CA GLN A 15 4.77 -3.79 -11.16
C GLN A 15 3.36 -3.92 -11.77
N GLN A 16 2.98 -5.13 -12.18
CA GLN A 16 1.63 -5.45 -12.66
C GLN A 16 0.60 -5.23 -11.54
N LEU A 17 0.89 -5.68 -10.33
CA LEU A 17 0.03 -5.44 -9.15
C LEU A 17 -0.12 -3.94 -8.86
N ALA A 18 0.97 -3.19 -8.88
CA ALA A 18 0.95 -1.74 -8.66
C ALA A 18 0.12 -1.02 -9.74
N THR A 19 0.28 -1.38 -11.01
CA THR A 19 -0.50 -0.80 -12.11
C THR A 19 -2.00 -1.10 -11.96
N MET A 20 -2.37 -2.33 -11.61
CA MET A 20 -3.77 -2.67 -11.38
C MET A 20 -4.38 -1.90 -10.20
N ALA A 21 -3.66 -1.79 -9.08
CA ALA A 21 -4.11 -1.02 -7.93
C ALA A 21 -4.32 0.47 -8.27
N GLN A 22 -3.39 1.08 -9.02
CA GLN A 22 -3.49 2.46 -9.48
C GLN A 22 -4.70 2.67 -10.40
N GLN A 23 -4.94 1.75 -11.34
CA GLN A 23 -6.10 1.82 -12.24
C GLN A 23 -7.42 1.72 -11.48
N ALA A 24 -7.51 0.83 -10.48
CA ALA A 24 -8.70 0.70 -9.64
C ALA A 24 -8.97 1.98 -8.82
N VAL A 25 -7.94 2.55 -8.21
CA VAL A 25 -8.04 3.82 -7.46
C VAL A 25 -8.47 4.97 -8.39
N ALA A 26 -7.88 5.07 -9.58
CA ALA A 26 -8.24 6.09 -10.56
C ALA A 26 -9.70 5.96 -11.02
N GLU A 27 -10.18 4.75 -11.26
CA GLU A 27 -11.57 4.50 -11.64
C GLU A 27 -12.55 4.84 -10.51
N LEU A 28 -12.23 4.49 -9.25
CA LEU A 28 -13.04 4.91 -8.10
C LEU A 28 -13.12 6.43 -7.99
N ALA A 29 -12.00 7.14 -8.18
CA ALA A 29 -11.99 8.60 -8.16
C ALA A 29 -12.83 9.21 -9.28
N ARG A 30 -12.72 8.67 -10.49
CA ARG A 30 -13.46 9.14 -11.68
C ARG A 30 -14.98 8.99 -11.53
N ARG A 31 -15.46 7.97 -10.80
CA ARG A 31 -16.90 7.73 -10.61
C ARG A 31 -17.61 8.84 -9.83
N GLY A 32 -16.93 9.51 -8.90
CA GLY A 32 -17.47 10.67 -8.19
C GLY A 32 -18.71 10.41 -7.32
N THR A 33 -19.03 9.15 -7.00
CA THR A 33 -20.18 8.81 -6.14
C THR A 33 -19.79 8.81 -4.66
N HIS A 34 -20.76 9.02 -3.76
CA HIS A 34 -20.50 8.92 -2.30
C HIS A 34 -19.92 7.55 -1.92
N SER A 35 -20.43 6.47 -2.51
CA SER A 35 -19.91 5.11 -2.27
C SER A 35 -18.47 4.95 -2.76
N SER A 36 -18.15 5.47 -3.95
CA SER A 36 -16.78 5.46 -4.48
C SER A 36 -15.82 6.27 -3.60
N PHE A 37 -16.25 7.42 -3.10
CA PHE A 37 -15.45 8.23 -2.18
C PHE A 37 -15.19 7.51 -0.85
N LYS A 38 -16.22 6.88 -0.25
CA LYS A 38 -16.06 6.06 0.95
C LYS A 38 -15.05 4.93 0.75
N LEU A 39 -15.13 4.23 -0.39
CA LEU A 39 -14.18 3.16 -0.73
C LEU A 39 -12.74 3.69 -0.86
N LEU A 40 -12.53 4.88 -1.43
CA LEU A 40 -11.20 5.51 -1.48
C LEU A 40 -10.65 5.84 -0.08
N VAL A 41 -11.50 6.35 0.81
CA VAL A 41 -11.09 6.62 2.20
C VAL A 41 -10.68 5.31 2.89
N ASP A 42 -11.48 4.25 2.73
CA ASP A 42 -11.18 2.94 3.32
C ASP A 42 -9.88 2.35 2.76
N LEU A 43 -9.68 2.43 1.44
CA LEU A 43 -8.45 2.00 0.77
C LEU A 43 -7.24 2.81 1.25
N SER A 44 -7.37 4.12 1.44
CA SER A 44 -6.27 4.95 1.94
C SER A 44 -5.81 4.52 3.34
N THR A 45 -6.76 4.13 4.19
CA THR A 45 -6.49 3.59 5.53
C THR A 45 -5.80 2.24 5.44
N TYR A 46 -6.33 1.34 4.59
CA TYR A 46 -5.77 0.01 4.37
C TYR A 46 -4.32 0.07 3.87
N VAL A 47 -4.05 0.88 2.85
CA VAL A 47 -2.68 1.10 2.33
C VAL A 47 -1.76 1.62 3.43
N GLY A 48 -2.22 2.54 4.27
CA GLY A 48 -1.43 3.04 5.41
C GLY A 48 -1.03 1.94 6.39
N VAL A 49 -1.94 1.02 6.72
CA VAL A 49 -1.66 -0.14 7.58
C VAL A 49 -0.67 -1.10 6.91
N SER A 50 -0.94 -1.49 5.66
CA SER A 50 -0.07 -2.39 4.90
C SER A 50 1.35 -1.81 4.71
N LEU A 51 1.49 -0.49 4.56
CA LEU A 51 2.80 0.16 4.52
C LEU A 51 3.59 -0.02 5.83
N GLY A 52 2.92 0.03 6.98
CA GLY A 52 3.56 -0.24 8.27
C GLY A 52 4.03 -1.69 8.40
N GLU A 53 3.22 -2.64 7.94
CA GLU A 53 3.60 -4.07 7.89
C GLU A 53 4.81 -4.30 6.97
N ALA A 54 4.78 -3.74 5.75
CA ALA A 54 5.87 -3.84 4.80
C ALA A 54 7.16 -3.17 5.34
N ALA A 55 7.05 -1.99 5.95
CA ALA A 55 8.18 -1.29 6.55
C ALA A 55 8.85 -2.14 7.64
N ARG A 56 8.07 -2.84 8.47
CA ARG A 56 8.61 -3.76 9.48
C ARG A 56 9.30 -4.98 8.86
N GLN A 57 8.75 -5.53 7.78
CA GLN A 57 9.40 -6.64 7.07
C GLN A 57 10.73 -6.22 6.44
N VAL A 58 10.78 -5.05 5.79
CA VAL A 58 12.03 -4.47 5.26
C VAL A 58 13.03 -4.19 6.38
N ALA A 59 12.58 -3.62 7.49
CA ALA A 59 13.44 -3.37 8.65
C ALA A 59 13.99 -4.67 9.27
N ALA A 60 13.19 -5.74 9.30
CA ALA A 60 13.59 -7.04 9.84
C ALA A 60 14.59 -7.77 8.91
N ALA A 61 14.42 -7.65 7.59
CA ALA A 61 15.35 -8.20 6.62
C ALA A 61 16.67 -7.40 6.49
N GLY A 62 16.63 -6.11 6.83
CA GLY A 62 17.78 -5.20 6.75
C GLY A 62 17.87 -4.30 7.97
N SER A 63 17.40 -3.05 7.84
CA SER A 63 17.41 -2.09 8.95
C SER A 63 16.41 -0.95 8.76
N TRP A 64 16.12 -0.23 9.83
CA TRP A 64 15.36 1.03 9.78
C TRP A 64 16.05 2.14 8.97
N SER A 65 17.37 2.07 8.74
CA SER A 65 18.04 3.01 7.83
C SER A 65 17.63 2.74 6.38
N GLN A 66 17.53 1.47 5.97
CA GLN A 66 17.10 1.11 4.63
C GLN A 66 15.64 1.51 4.37
N VAL A 67 14.76 1.34 5.36
CA VAL A 67 13.37 1.84 5.27
C VAL A 67 13.36 3.36 5.05
N ALA A 68 14.20 4.09 5.78
CA ALA A 68 14.34 5.53 5.65
C ALA A 68 14.85 5.95 4.26
N ASP A 69 15.83 5.23 3.72
CA ASP A 69 16.35 5.47 2.37
C ASP A 69 15.26 5.27 1.29
N ILE A 70 14.48 4.18 1.38
CA ILE A 70 13.37 3.89 0.45
C ILE A 70 12.27 4.96 0.52
N THR A 71 11.97 5.44 1.72
CA THR A 71 10.83 6.35 1.95
C THR A 71 11.22 7.83 1.93
N GLY A 72 12.50 8.14 1.68
CA GLY A 72 13.00 9.51 1.62
C GLY A 72 12.86 10.27 2.94
N THR A 73 12.95 9.56 4.08
CA THR A 73 12.80 10.15 5.42
C THR A 73 14.01 9.82 6.29
N THR A 74 14.02 10.25 7.56
CA THR A 74 15.09 9.88 8.50
C THR A 74 14.77 8.55 9.17
N LYS A 75 15.81 7.81 9.60
CA LYS A 75 15.67 6.58 10.39
C LYS A 75 14.74 6.78 11.60
N GLN A 76 14.91 7.88 12.33
CA GLN A 76 14.12 8.20 13.52
C GLN A 76 12.64 8.43 13.16
N ALA A 77 12.37 9.13 12.06
CA ALA A 77 11.00 9.35 11.58
C ALA A 77 10.35 8.03 11.12
N ALA A 78 11.07 7.20 10.36
CA ALA A 78 10.59 5.88 9.93
C ALA A 78 10.29 4.97 11.12
N TRP A 79 11.20 4.89 12.10
CA TRP A 79 11.03 4.09 13.30
C TRP A 79 9.85 4.58 14.16
N SER A 80 9.78 5.88 14.42
CA SER A 80 8.68 6.49 15.19
C SER A 80 7.32 6.20 14.55
N ARG A 81 7.27 6.16 13.22
CA ARG A 81 6.02 5.95 12.47
C ARG A 81 5.56 4.49 12.42
N TRP A 82 6.47 3.53 12.30
CA TRP A 82 6.11 2.15 11.93
C TRP A 82 6.69 1.05 12.82
N SER A 83 7.45 1.39 13.86
CA SER A 83 8.02 0.37 14.76
C SER A 83 6.99 -0.36 15.63
N SER A 84 5.83 0.26 15.90
CA SER A 84 4.71 -0.30 16.67
C SER A 84 3.65 -0.96 15.80
#